data_AF-D9Y1K1-F1
#
_entry.id   AF-D9Y1K1-F1
#
_cell.length_a   1.000
_cell.length_b   1.000
_cell.length_c   1.000
_cell.angle_alpha   90.00
_cell.angle_beta   90.00
_cell.angle_gamma   90.00
#
_symmetry.space_group_name_H-M   'P 1'
#
loop_
_entity.id
_entity.type
_entity.pdbx_description
1 polymer ?
#
loop_
_entity_poly.entity_id
_entity_poly.type
_entity_poly.pdbx_seq_one_letter_code
_entity_poly.pdbx_strand_id
1 'polypeptide(L)'
;MQNRALGLVPEEGRDQDWAAGRMRAHDAWALELSVLMDTMNARAVAIDLGQQGMQAALTVVSGRLCVLLRPGLSEQETAVTIRSLLGRYIHRPASLLTLWPETGGQGVVVKEPDDASDWGQGDPPEVPADVLPLYEAGNWAPKDGWRSDDEVWENLKQFTADHLKGVVEYIPEDMYPLPDGLGAVVAAGYDGEGLAHPLVFLRGDLPAGLRVDLLGFSLALAVGADRGGREPDENGIFYVGTDAGPVDGPGAALLGALMVQRLGRRPGDCDFRLLDPPEEAGRGQESAA
;
A
#
# COMPACT_ATOMS: atom_id res chain seq x y z
N MET A 1 41.80 34.51 9.72
CA MET A 1 40.38 34.13 9.83
C MET A 1 39.90 33.80 8.44
N GLN A 2 39.83 32.52 8.11
CA GLN A 2 39.50 32.01 6.77
C GLN A 2 38.11 31.38 6.80
N ASN A 3 37.26 31.82 5.86
CA ASN A 3 35.97 31.24 5.52
C ASN A 3 36.14 29.76 5.16
N ARG A 4 35.55 28.85 5.94
CA ARG A 4 35.29 27.47 5.53
C ARG A 4 33.88 27.43 4.96
N ALA A 5 33.81 27.35 3.63
CA ALA A 5 32.64 26.86 2.93
C ALA A 5 32.37 25.42 3.41
N LEU A 6 31.17 25.19 3.94
CA LEU A 6 30.64 23.86 4.16
C LEU A 6 30.40 23.26 2.77
N GLY A 7 31.30 22.35 2.37
CA GLY A 7 31.09 21.50 1.21
C GLY A 7 29.89 20.62 1.49
N LEU A 8 28.78 20.91 0.81
CA LEU A 8 27.69 19.98 0.58
C LEU A 8 28.30 18.76 -0.12
N VAL A 9 28.37 17.66 0.60
CA VAL A 9 28.55 16.34 -0.01
C VAL A 9 27.34 16.15 -0.93
N PRO A 10 27.52 15.90 -2.23
CA PRO A 10 26.40 15.52 -3.07
C PRO A 10 25.84 14.22 -2.51
N GLU A 11 24.56 14.20 -2.13
CA GLU A 11 23.85 12.95 -1.98
C GLU A 11 23.95 12.23 -3.32
N GLU A 12 24.77 11.18 -3.36
CA GLU A 12 24.89 10.31 -4.51
C GLU A 12 23.49 9.77 -4.83
N GLY A 13 23.09 10.04 -6.08
CA GLY A 13 21.83 9.71 -6.73
C GLY A 13 20.99 8.62 -6.07
N ARG A 14 19.86 9.02 -5.50
CA ARG A 14 18.66 8.18 -5.39
C ARG A 14 17.95 8.06 -6.74
N ASP A 15 18.71 7.88 -7.82
CA ASP A 15 18.19 7.30 -9.06
C ASP A 15 18.20 5.77 -8.88
N GLN A 16 17.40 5.28 -7.93
CA GLN A 16 16.97 3.88 -7.99
C GLN A 16 15.80 3.86 -8.97
N ASP A 17 16.14 3.76 -10.26
CA ASP A 17 15.26 3.17 -11.26
C ASP A 17 14.83 1.80 -10.73
N TRP A 18 13.66 1.73 -10.10
CA TRP A 18 13.03 0.49 -9.69
C TRP A 18 12.68 -0.28 -10.95
N ALA A 19 13.57 -1.20 -11.34
CA ALA A 19 13.40 -2.05 -12.52
C ALA A 19 11.95 -2.56 -12.60
N ALA A 20 11.27 -2.27 -13.72
CA ALA A 20 9.83 -2.44 -13.90
C ALA A 20 9.30 -3.87 -13.62
N GLY A 21 10.18 -4.87 -13.50
CA GLY A 21 9.84 -6.25 -13.19
C GLY A 21 9.96 -6.66 -11.72
N ARG A 22 10.65 -5.90 -10.84
CA ARG A 22 10.93 -6.36 -9.47
C ARG A 22 9.65 -6.52 -8.67
N MET A 23 9.54 -7.64 -7.93
CA MET A 23 8.39 -7.88 -7.07
C MET A 23 8.21 -6.76 -6.04
N ARG A 24 6.96 -6.34 -5.83
CA ARG A 24 6.47 -5.34 -4.88
C ARG A 24 5.56 -6.00 -3.86
N ALA A 25 5.31 -5.33 -2.73
CA ALA A 25 4.54 -5.91 -1.64
C ALA A 25 3.10 -6.28 -2.05
N HIS A 26 2.45 -5.51 -2.94
CA HIS A 26 1.12 -5.84 -3.45
C HIS A 26 1.09 -7.11 -4.32
N ASP A 27 2.22 -7.50 -4.93
CA ASP A 27 2.30 -8.72 -5.74
C ASP A 27 2.09 -9.97 -4.90
N ALA A 28 2.50 -9.91 -3.62
CA ALA A 28 2.21 -10.95 -2.63
C ALA A 28 0.71 -11.14 -2.42
N TRP A 29 -0.15 -10.21 -2.83
CA TRP A 29 -1.60 -10.31 -2.75
C TRP A 29 -2.25 -10.64 -4.09
N ALA A 30 -1.66 -10.15 -5.18
CA ALA A 30 -2.19 -10.33 -6.52
C ALA A 30 -1.89 -11.70 -7.14
N LEU A 31 -0.72 -12.29 -6.86
CA LEU A 31 -0.34 -13.60 -7.40
C LEU A 31 -1.14 -14.74 -6.74
N GLU A 32 -1.41 -15.81 -7.47
CA GLU A 32 -1.93 -17.05 -6.85
C GLU A 32 -0.97 -17.55 -5.77
N LEU A 33 -1.50 -18.09 -4.67
CA LEU A 33 -0.67 -18.41 -3.49
C LEU A 33 0.44 -19.43 -3.83
N SER A 34 0.12 -20.44 -4.65
CA SER A 34 1.12 -21.42 -5.11
C SER A 34 2.22 -20.75 -5.95
N VAL A 35 1.85 -19.87 -6.88
CA VAL A 35 2.78 -19.12 -7.72
C VAL A 35 3.68 -18.23 -6.87
N LEU A 36 3.12 -17.52 -5.89
CA LEU A 36 3.90 -16.72 -4.93
C LEU A 36 4.90 -17.59 -4.16
N MET A 37 4.45 -18.71 -3.61
CA MET A 37 5.29 -19.62 -2.83
C MET A 37 6.42 -20.21 -3.68
N ASP A 38 6.14 -20.64 -4.90
CA ASP A 38 7.15 -21.18 -5.81
C ASP A 38 8.15 -20.10 -6.24
N THR A 39 7.66 -18.90 -6.57
CA THR A 39 8.49 -17.76 -6.99
C THR A 39 9.43 -17.32 -5.88
N MET A 40 8.94 -17.22 -4.65
CA MET A 40 9.73 -16.87 -3.47
C MET A 40 10.60 -18.02 -2.95
N ASN A 41 10.58 -19.18 -3.63
CA ASN A 41 11.14 -20.43 -3.13
C ASN A 41 10.74 -20.66 -1.66
N ALA A 42 9.49 -20.40 -1.29
CA ALA A 42 9.00 -20.48 0.07
C ALA A 42 8.33 -21.83 0.35
N ARG A 43 8.31 -22.27 1.61
CA ARG A 43 7.57 -23.46 2.06
C ARG A 43 6.78 -23.13 3.32
N ALA A 44 5.55 -23.62 3.42
CA ALA A 44 4.77 -23.53 4.65
C ALA A 44 4.86 -24.83 5.46
N VAL A 45 4.96 -24.73 6.78
CA VAL A 45 5.01 -25.86 7.72
C VAL A 45 4.14 -25.55 8.94
N ALA A 46 3.21 -26.45 9.27
CA ALA A 46 2.43 -26.35 10.51
C ALA A 46 3.28 -26.82 11.70
N ILE A 47 3.42 -25.97 12.72
CA ILE A 47 4.24 -26.27 13.91
C ILE A 47 3.74 -25.50 15.13
N ASP A 48 3.90 -26.08 16.32
CA ASP A 48 3.70 -25.33 17.56
C ASP A 48 4.81 -24.28 17.71
N LEU A 49 4.40 -23.01 17.70
CA LEU A 49 5.27 -21.85 17.74
C LEU A 49 5.73 -21.51 19.17
N GLY A 50 5.26 -22.22 20.20
CA GLY A 50 5.72 -22.09 21.59
C GLY A 50 5.38 -20.78 22.30
N GLN A 51 4.89 -19.76 21.58
CA GLN A 51 4.46 -18.48 22.12
C GLN A 51 2.96 -18.28 21.99
N GLN A 52 2.32 -17.91 23.11
CA GLN A 52 0.90 -17.57 23.15
C GLN A 52 0.63 -16.39 22.20
N GLY A 53 -0.46 -16.47 21.44
CA GLY A 53 -0.84 -15.41 20.49
C GLY A 53 -0.17 -15.46 19.11
N MET A 54 1.09 -15.89 18.99
CA MET A 54 1.79 -15.92 17.68
C MET A 54 1.14 -16.84 16.63
N GLN A 55 0.70 -16.27 15.50
CA GLN A 55 0.01 -17.01 14.44
C GLN A 55 0.98 -17.63 13.43
N ALA A 56 2.07 -16.93 13.11
CA ALA A 56 3.09 -17.44 12.21
C ALA A 56 4.45 -16.77 12.38
N ALA A 57 5.46 -17.37 11.76
CA ALA A 57 6.78 -16.78 11.58
C ALA A 57 7.32 -17.12 10.18
N LEU A 58 8.10 -16.22 9.59
CA LEU A 58 8.91 -16.46 8.40
C LEU A 58 10.37 -16.56 8.86
N THR A 59 11.07 -17.63 8.50
CA THR A 59 12.50 -17.80 8.75
C THR A 59 13.21 -18.37 7.52
N VAL A 60 14.54 -18.36 7.51
CA VAL A 60 15.37 -18.96 6.47
C VAL A 60 15.93 -20.30 6.96
N VAL A 61 15.63 -21.37 6.23
CA VAL A 61 16.18 -22.71 6.49
C VAL A 61 16.88 -23.21 5.25
N SER A 62 18.18 -23.48 5.35
CA SER A 62 19.01 -23.99 4.24
C SER A 62 18.89 -23.12 2.96
N GLY A 63 18.91 -21.80 3.11
CA GLY A 63 18.81 -20.85 1.99
C GLY A 63 17.41 -20.72 1.38
N ARG A 64 16.38 -21.27 2.03
CA ARG A 64 14.99 -21.26 1.58
C ARG A 64 14.09 -20.54 2.59
N LEU A 65 13.12 -19.76 2.12
CA LEU A 65 12.10 -19.18 2.99
C LEU A 65 11.18 -20.28 3.55
N CYS A 66 10.94 -20.25 4.85
CA CYS A 66 10.08 -21.18 5.57
C CYS A 66 9.06 -20.40 6.40
N VAL A 67 7.78 -20.53 6.05
CA VAL A 67 6.66 -19.97 6.80
C VAL A 67 6.19 -21.03 7.81
N LEU A 68 6.44 -20.79 9.08
CA LEU A 68 5.97 -21.59 10.19
C LEU A 68 4.56 -21.10 10.58
N LEU A 69 3.56 -21.97 10.49
CA LEU A 69 2.16 -21.65 10.73
C LEU A 69 1.65 -22.35 11.99
N ARG A 70 0.86 -21.65 12.80
CA ARG A 70 0.12 -22.28 13.89
C ARG A 70 -0.87 -23.32 13.34
N PRO A 71 -0.96 -24.53 13.94
CA PRO A 71 -1.96 -25.52 13.54
C PRO A 71 -3.39 -25.00 13.76
N GLY A 72 -4.31 -25.37 12.87
CA GLY A 72 -5.74 -25.08 13.01
C GLY A 72 -6.24 -23.79 12.35
N LEU A 73 -5.37 -23.06 11.63
CA LEU A 73 -5.80 -21.97 10.75
C LEU A 73 -6.64 -22.52 9.59
N SER A 74 -7.68 -21.79 9.21
CA SER A 74 -8.42 -22.01 7.97
C SER A 74 -7.54 -21.75 6.74
N GLU A 75 -8.00 -22.18 5.56
CA GLU A 75 -7.31 -21.92 4.30
C GLU A 75 -7.16 -20.41 4.02
N GLN A 76 -8.22 -19.63 4.31
CA GLN A 76 -8.21 -18.19 4.15
C GLN A 76 -7.22 -17.51 5.11
N GLU A 77 -7.22 -17.89 6.40
CA GLU A 77 -6.27 -17.35 7.38
C GLU A 77 -4.83 -17.74 7.01
N THR A 78 -4.61 -18.96 6.54
CA THR A 78 -3.31 -19.43 6.05
C THR A 78 -2.82 -18.57 4.89
N ALA A 79 -3.68 -18.31 3.90
CA ALA A 79 -3.34 -17.48 2.75
C ALA A 79 -2.99 -16.05 3.18
N VAL A 80 -3.84 -15.40 4.00
CA VAL A 80 -3.59 -14.04 4.52
C VAL A 80 -2.27 -13.98 5.28
N THR A 81 -2.01 -14.97 6.13
CA THR A 81 -0.80 -15.05 6.95
C THR A 81 0.47 -15.14 6.10
N ILE A 82 0.48 -16.05 5.13
CA ILE A 82 1.62 -16.22 4.22
C ILE A 82 1.86 -14.94 3.41
N ARG A 83 0.80 -14.35 2.85
CA ARG A 83 0.90 -13.15 2.02
C ARG A 83 1.39 -11.93 2.80
N SER A 84 0.95 -11.77 4.05
CA SER A 84 1.41 -10.69 4.92
C SER A 84 2.90 -10.80 5.23
N LEU A 85 3.38 -12.01 5.58
CA LEU A 85 4.80 -12.25 5.85
C LEU A 85 5.67 -12.06 4.60
N LEU A 86 5.27 -12.64 3.47
CA LEU A 86 6.03 -12.55 2.23
C LEU A 86 5.99 -11.14 1.63
N GLY A 87 4.85 -10.44 1.71
CA GLY A 87 4.72 -9.04 1.30
C GLY A 87 5.70 -8.14 2.06
N ARG A 88 5.76 -8.30 3.39
CA ARG A 88 6.72 -7.56 4.22
C ARG A 88 8.17 -7.90 3.86
N TYR A 89 8.45 -9.19 3.65
CA TYR A 89 9.78 -9.66 3.25
C TYR A 89 10.22 -9.07 1.90
N ILE A 90 9.33 -8.97 0.91
CA ILE A 90 9.63 -8.41 -0.42
C ILE A 90 10.09 -6.96 -0.32
N HIS A 91 9.39 -6.18 0.51
CA HIS A 91 9.74 -4.78 0.76
C HIS A 91 11.05 -4.65 1.56
N ARG A 92 11.17 -5.41 2.64
CA ARG A 92 12.28 -5.34 3.58
C ARG A 92 12.72 -6.75 3.97
N PRO A 93 13.67 -7.34 3.21
CA PRO A 93 14.15 -8.69 3.49
C PRO A 93 14.76 -8.78 4.89
N ALA A 94 14.30 -9.77 5.65
CA ALA A 94 14.77 -10.03 7.01
C ALA A 94 14.87 -11.54 7.25
N SER A 95 15.85 -11.95 8.06
CA SER A 95 16.08 -13.38 8.38
C SER A 95 14.95 -13.99 9.22
N LEU A 96 14.21 -13.17 9.97
CA LEU A 96 13.09 -13.56 10.80
C LEU A 96 12.01 -12.48 10.81
N LEU A 97 10.78 -12.86 10.46
CA LEU A 97 9.58 -12.05 10.66
C LEU A 97 8.57 -12.85 11.49
N THR A 98 7.88 -12.21 12.41
CA THR A 98 6.82 -12.82 13.23
C THR A 98 5.50 -12.13 12.98
N LEU A 99 4.42 -12.88 13.05
CA LEU A 99 3.07 -12.43 12.73
C LEU A 99 2.14 -12.70 13.91
N TRP A 100 1.61 -11.63 14.50
CA TRP A 100 0.70 -11.65 15.65
C TRP A 100 -0.64 -11.00 15.30
N PRO A 101 -1.75 -11.48 15.88
CA PRO A 101 -3.02 -10.76 15.80
C PRO A 101 -2.92 -9.45 16.60
N GLU A 102 -3.48 -8.38 16.08
CA GLU A 102 -3.57 -7.11 16.80
C GLU A 102 -4.61 -7.19 17.91
N THR A 103 -4.28 -6.70 19.11
CA THR A 103 -5.27 -6.53 20.19
C THR A 103 -6.05 -5.24 19.97
N GLY A 104 -7.37 -5.35 19.75
CA GLY A 104 -8.27 -4.19 19.63
C GLY A 104 -8.54 -3.71 18.20
N GLY A 105 -8.00 -4.40 17.20
CA GLY A 105 -8.29 -4.22 15.78
C GLY A 105 -8.43 -5.58 15.08
N GLN A 106 -8.89 -5.60 13.83
CA GLN A 106 -8.91 -6.83 13.01
C GLN A 106 -7.56 -7.08 12.29
N GLY A 107 -6.52 -6.31 12.65
CA GLY A 107 -5.24 -6.32 11.99
C GLY A 107 -4.32 -7.46 12.41
N VAL A 108 -3.28 -7.64 11.60
CA VAL A 108 -2.20 -8.58 11.81
C VAL A 108 -0.90 -7.78 11.75
N VAL A 109 -0.06 -7.90 12.77
CA VAL A 109 1.19 -7.13 12.86
C VAL A 109 2.36 -8.03 12.54
N VAL A 110 3.16 -7.62 11.56
CA VAL A 110 4.42 -8.28 11.20
C VAL A 110 5.59 -7.51 11.83
N LYS A 111 6.46 -8.21 12.58
CA LYS A 111 7.60 -7.60 13.28
C LYS A 111 8.90 -8.36 13.03
N GLU A 112 10.01 -7.63 13.04
CA GLU A 112 11.35 -8.19 13.23
C GLU A 112 11.58 -8.29 14.76
N PRO A 113 11.84 -9.48 15.33
CA PRO A 113 12.13 -9.58 16.76
C PRO A 113 13.51 -8.99 17.09
N ASP A 114 13.62 -8.30 18.23
CA ASP A 114 14.86 -7.66 18.68
C ASP A 114 15.99 -8.69 18.93
N ASP A 115 15.64 -9.91 19.37
CA ASP A 115 16.55 -11.03 19.61
C ASP A 115 16.28 -12.17 18.60
N ALA A 116 16.90 -12.11 17.43
CA ALA A 116 16.74 -13.09 16.35
C ALA A 116 17.48 -14.44 16.58
N SER A 117 18.15 -14.60 17.73
CA SER A 117 19.29 -15.51 17.90
C SER A 117 18.99 -17.00 17.79
N ASP A 118 17.76 -17.42 18.05
CA ASP A 118 17.45 -18.86 18.20
C ASP A 118 16.77 -19.48 16.97
N TRP A 119 16.23 -18.66 16.05
CA TRP A 119 15.41 -19.14 14.93
C TRP A 119 15.88 -18.69 13.54
N GLY A 120 16.72 -17.64 13.44
CA GLY A 120 17.15 -17.06 12.16
C GLY A 120 18.66 -17.06 12.00
N GLN A 121 19.24 -18.16 11.52
CA GLN A 121 20.69 -18.29 11.26
C GLN A 121 21.07 -18.25 9.77
N GLY A 122 20.25 -17.62 8.93
CA GLY A 122 20.50 -17.52 7.49
C GLY A 122 20.43 -16.09 6.97
N ASP A 123 21.26 -15.79 5.97
CA ASP A 123 21.13 -14.56 5.20
C ASP A 123 19.77 -14.55 4.47
N PRO A 124 19.07 -13.40 4.43
CA PRO A 124 17.82 -13.27 3.72
C PRO A 124 18.04 -13.51 2.21
N PRO A 125 17.38 -14.50 1.58
CA PRO A 125 17.47 -14.71 0.13
C PRO A 125 16.97 -13.52 -0.71
N GLU A 126 17.54 -13.34 -1.89
CA GLU A 126 17.10 -12.29 -2.81
C GLU A 126 15.68 -12.55 -3.34
N VAL A 127 15.00 -11.45 -3.68
CA VAL A 127 13.64 -11.48 -4.24
C VAL A 127 13.72 -11.48 -5.78
N PRO A 128 12.92 -12.31 -6.47
CA PRO A 128 12.90 -12.33 -7.93
C PRO A 128 12.54 -10.98 -8.57
N ALA A 129 13.13 -10.75 -9.74
CA ALA A 129 13.08 -9.47 -10.43
C ALA A 129 12.11 -9.39 -11.62
N ASP A 130 11.39 -10.46 -11.98
CA ASP A 130 10.38 -10.43 -13.04
C ASP A 130 9.10 -11.15 -12.63
N VAL A 131 8.03 -10.38 -12.43
CA VAL A 131 6.73 -10.87 -11.97
C VAL A 131 5.60 -10.71 -12.98
N LEU A 132 5.80 -9.90 -14.03
CA LEU A 132 4.74 -9.59 -14.99
C LEU A 132 4.17 -10.83 -15.69
N PRO A 133 4.99 -11.80 -16.16
CA PRO A 133 4.49 -13.02 -16.77
C PRO A 133 3.68 -13.91 -15.80
N LEU A 134 3.87 -13.73 -14.48
CA LEU A 134 3.23 -14.57 -13.48
C LEU A 134 1.73 -14.27 -13.29
N TYR A 135 1.24 -13.16 -13.84
CA TYR A 135 -0.19 -12.79 -13.75
C TYR A 135 -1.06 -13.41 -14.84
N GLU A 136 -0.52 -13.96 -15.93
CA GLU A 136 -1.27 -14.28 -17.16
C GLU A 136 -2.49 -15.18 -16.96
N ALA A 137 -2.54 -15.97 -15.89
CA ALA A 137 -3.67 -16.84 -15.54
C ALA A 137 -4.23 -16.61 -14.12
N GLY A 138 -3.80 -15.54 -13.43
CA GLY A 138 -4.19 -15.27 -12.04
C GLY A 138 -5.52 -14.52 -11.90
N ASN A 139 -6.12 -14.60 -10.71
CA ASN A 139 -7.38 -13.89 -10.40
C ASN A 139 -7.29 -12.36 -10.57
N TRP A 140 -6.09 -11.80 -10.41
CA TRP A 140 -5.80 -10.37 -10.54
C TRP A 140 -5.06 -10.01 -11.83
N ALA A 141 -5.11 -10.87 -12.85
CA ALA A 141 -4.70 -10.48 -14.19
C ALA A 141 -5.49 -9.23 -14.65
N PRO A 142 -4.89 -8.31 -15.44
CA PRO A 142 -5.64 -7.28 -16.13
C PRO A 142 -6.85 -7.85 -16.90
N LYS A 143 -8.04 -7.31 -16.68
CA LYS A 143 -9.27 -7.85 -17.29
C LYS A 143 -9.24 -7.81 -18.81
N ASP A 144 -8.68 -6.73 -19.34
CA ASP A 144 -8.67 -6.42 -20.76
C ASP A 144 -7.24 -6.19 -21.27
N GLY A 145 -6.24 -6.82 -20.63
CA GLY A 145 -4.82 -6.62 -20.93
C GLY A 145 -4.21 -5.36 -20.32
N TRP A 146 -2.90 -5.18 -20.53
CA TRP A 146 -2.16 -4.01 -20.04
C TRP A 146 -2.52 -2.75 -20.85
N ARG A 147 -2.63 -1.61 -20.16
CA ARG A 147 -3.09 -0.31 -20.67
C ARG A 147 -2.17 0.81 -20.19
N SER A 148 -2.26 1.96 -20.86
CA SER A 148 -1.55 3.17 -20.45
C SER A 148 -2.15 3.80 -19.18
N ASP A 149 -1.37 4.67 -18.52
CA ASP A 149 -1.81 5.43 -17.36
C ASP A 149 -3.09 6.22 -17.65
N ASP A 150 -3.17 6.89 -18.81
CA ASP A 150 -4.33 7.69 -19.22
C ASP A 150 -5.58 6.83 -19.43
N GLU A 151 -5.44 5.65 -20.03
CA GLU A 151 -6.55 4.71 -20.19
C GLU A 151 -7.05 4.20 -18.84
N VAL A 152 -6.16 3.84 -17.91
CA VAL A 152 -6.58 3.38 -16.58
C VAL A 152 -7.21 4.51 -15.77
N TRP A 153 -6.68 5.72 -15.88
CA TRP A 153 -7.25 6.93 -15.28
C TRP A 153 -8.70 7.16 -15.70
N GLU A 154 -8.98 7.19 -17.00
CA GLU A 154 -10.34 7.41 -17.50
C GLU A 154 -11.27 6.25 -17.15
N ASN A 155 -10.78 5.00 -17.12
CA ASN A 155 -11.58 3.87 -16.65
C ASN A 155 -11.92 3.96 -15.15
N LEU A 156 -11.01 4.42 -14.29
CA LEU A 156 -11.29 4.65 -12.87
C LEU A 156 -12.34 5.74 -12.67
N LYS A 157 -12.25 6.84 -13.44
CA LYS A 157 -13.25 7.92 -13.42
C LYS A 157 -14.62 7.43 -13.88
N GLN A 158 -14.67 6.70 -15.00
CA GLN A 158 -15.91 6.14 -15.52
C GLN A 158 -16.53 5.16 -14.53
N PHE A 159 -15.72 4.25 -13.96
CA PHE A 159 -16.18 3.32 -12.93
C PHE A 159 -16.77 4.05 -11.72
N THR A 160 -16.12 5.12 -11.28
CA THR A 160 -16.59 5.93 -10.14
C THR A 160 -17.92 6.61 -10.45
N ALA A 161 -18.07 7.19 -11.64
CA ALA A 161 -19.31 7.84 -12.05
C ALA A 161 -20.45 6.83 -12.22
N ASP A 162 -20.22 5.73 -12.93
CA ASP A 162 -21.27 4.78 -13.32
C ASP A 162 -21.72 3.87 -12.18
N HIS A 163 -20.78 3.44 -11.33
CA HIS A 163 -21.04 2.42 -10.31
C HIS A 163 -21.09 2.96 -8.90
N LEU A 164 -20.34 4.03 -8.61
CA LEU A 164 -20.29 4.61 -7.26
C LEU A 164 -21.05 5.94 -7.17
N LYS A 165 -21.57 6.47 -8.29
CA LYS A 165 -22.18 7.81 -8.41
C LYS A 165 -21.30 8.91 -7.79
N GLY A 166 -19.98 8.71 -7.83
CA GLY A 166 -19.01 9.60 -7.22
C GLY A 166 -18.50 10.67 -8.18
N VAL A 167 -17.64 11.54 -7.65
CA VAL A 167 -16.99 12.64 -8.38
C VAL A 167 -15.49 12.48 -8.25
N VAL A 168 -14.80 12.55 -9.39
CA VAL A 168 -13.33 12.59 -9.47
C VAL A 168 -12.94 13.79 -10.32
N GLU A 169 -12.30 14.77 -9.68
CA GLU A 169 -11.88 16.01 -10.32
C GLU A 169 -10.43 16.34 -9.97
N TYR A 170 -9.85 17.26 -10.73
CA TYR A 170 -8.60 17.87 -10.34
C TYR A 170 -8.88 19.02 -9.36
N ILE A 171 -7.97 19.21 -8.41
CA ILE A 171 -7.97 20.41 -7.57
C ILE A 171 -7.79 21.63 -8.49
N PRO A 172 -8.70 22.61 -8.44
CA PRO A 172 -8.63 23.81 -9.27
C PRO A 172 -7.30 24.55 -9.17
N GLU A 173 -6.80 25.08 -10.30
CA GLU A 173 -5.51 25.78 -10.37
C GLU A 173 -5.46 27.06 -9.51
N ASP A 174 -6.61 27.67 -9.23
CA ASP A 174 -6.74 28.85 -8.38
C ASP A 174 -6.60 28.55 -6.87
N MET A 175 -6.62 27.27 -6.46
CA MET A 175 -6.35 26.85 -5.09
C MET A 175 -4.85 26.70 -4.77
N TYR A 176 -3.96 26.93 -5.74
CA TYR A 176 -2.53 26.80 -5.54
C TYR A 176 -1.91 28.07 -4.90
N PRO A 177 -0.83 27.93 -4.11
CA PRO A 177 -0.13 26.69 -3.78
C PRO A 177 -0.87 25.85 -2.74
N LEU A 178 -0.87 24.54 -2.96
CA LEU A 178 -1.41 23.57 -2.01
C LEU A 178 -0.40 23.30 -0.89
N PRO A 179 -0.85 22.81 0.29
CA PRO A 179 0.04 22.36 1.35
C PRO A 179 1.10 21.38 0.85
N ASP A 180 2.30 21.48 1.41
CA ASP A 180 3.43 20.65 1.03
C ASP A 180 3.08 19.16 1.16
N GLY A 181 3.39 18.41 0.11
CA GLY A 181 3.12 16.97 0.05
C GLY A 181 1.66 16.58 -0.18
N LEU A 182 0.70 17.51 -0.28
CA LEU A 182 -0.70 17.16 -0.58
C LEU A 182 -0.82 16.62 -2.01
N GLY A 183 -1.39 15.43 -2.15
CA GLY A 183 -1.67 14.77 -3.41
C GLY A 183 -3.16 14.70 -3.74
N ALA A 184 -4.02 14.47 -2.75
CA ALA A 184 -5.47 14.41 -2.97
C ALA A 184 -6.26 14.81 -1.71
N VAL A 185 -7.50 15.24 -1.94
CA VAL A 185 -8.52 15.45 -0.91
C VAL A 185 -9.65 14.46 -1.17
N VAL A 186 -10.04 13.71 -0.15
CA VAL A 186 -10.97 12.59 -0.26
C VAL A 186 -12.09 12.75 0.75
N ALA A 187 -13.33 12.68 0.30
CA ALA A 187 -14.51 12.70 1.15
C ALA A 187 -15.56 11.71 0.62
N ALA A 188 -16.66 11.57 1.34
CA ALA A 188 -17.85 10.86 0.87
C ALA A 188 -19.07 11.77 0.97
N GLY A 189 -19.80 11.91 -0.13
CA GLY A 189 -21.18 12.40 -0.13
C GLY A 189 -22.15 11.26 0.20
N TYR A 190 -23.38 11.59 0.56
CA TYR A 190 -24.42 10.58 0.83
C TYR A 190 -25.70 10.92 0.08
N ASP A 191 -26.33 9.93 -0.57
CA ASP A 191 -27.66 10.11 -1.15
C ASP A 191 -28.78 10.02 -0.11
N GLY A 192 -30.03 10.18 -0.57
CA GLY A 192 -31.22 10.12 0.28
C GLY A 192 -31.48 8.77 0.93
N GLU A 193 -30.76 7.71 0.54
CA GLU A 193 -30.79 6.38 1.15
C GLU A 193 -29.63 6.17 2.14
N GLY A 194 -28.72 7.14 2.26
CA GLY A 194 -27.54 7.06 3.11
C GLY A 194 -26.39 6.26 2.49
N LEU A 195 -26.41 6.01 1.17
CA LEU A 195 -25.31 5.36 0.47
C LEU A 195 -24.17 6.35 0.22
N ALA A 196 -22.95 5.94 0.51
CA ALA A 196 -21.76 6.77 0.33
C ALA A 196 -21.36 6.86 -1.15
N HIS A 197 -21.01 8.07 -1.59
CA HIS A 197 -20.54 8.39 -2.92
C HIS A 197 -19.16 9.07 -2.82
N PRO A 198 -18.11 8.48 -3.41
CA PRO A 198 -16.76 9.01 -3.24
C PRO A 198 -16.63 10.38 -3.92
N LEU A 199 -16.01 11.32 -3.22
CA LEU A 199 -15.63 12.64 -3.73
C LEU A 199 -14.12 12.75 -3.64
N VAL A 200 -13.43 12.73 -4.78
CA VAL A 200 -11.97 12.72 -4.85
C VAL A 200 -11.48 13.90 -5.69
N PHE A 201 -10.67 14.76 -5.09
CA PHE A 201 -10.02 15.88 -5.77
C PHE A 201 -8.52 15.65 -5.77
N LEU A 202 -7.93 15.42 -6.95
CA LEU A 202 -6.50 15.12 -7.10
C LEU A 202 -5.70 16.34 -7.55
N ARG A 203 -4.49 16.44 -7.04
CA ARG A 203 -3.51 17.40 -7.52
C ARG A 203 -3.13 17.08 -8.98
N GLY A 204 -3.36 18.04 -9.88
CA GLY A 204 -3.27 17.84 -11.33
C GLY A 204 -1.85 17.85 -11.91
N ASP A 205 -0.89 18.50 -11.24
CA ASP A 205 0.50 18.65 -11.69
C ASP A 205 1.38 17.40 -11.41
N LEU A 206 0.82 16.37 -10.78
CA LEU A 206 1.54 15.14 -10.45
C LEU A 206 1.83 14.27 -11.70
N PRO A 207 2.89 13.45 -11.71
CA PRO A 207 3.14 12.48 -12.78
C PRO A 207 1.96 11.53 -13.00
N ALA A 208 1.67 11.17 -14.25
CA ALA A 208 0.48 10.38 -14.62
C ALA A 208 0.35 9.08 -13.82
N GLY A 209 1.42 8.29 -13.73
CA GLY A 209 1.41 7.04 -12.97
C GLY A 209 1.08 7.23 -11.49
N LEU A 210 1.67 8.25 -10.85
CA LEU A 210 1.38 8.59 -9.46
C LEU A 210 -0.09 8.99 -9.28
N ARG A 211 -0.66 9.75 -10.21
CA ARG A 211 -2.09 10.12 -10.18
C ARG A 211 -3.00 8.90 -10.23
N VAL A 212 -2.67 7.92 -11.07
CA VAL A 212 -3.47 6.67 -11.18
C VAL A 212 -3.42 5.86 -9.89
N ASP A 213 -2.22 5.68 -9.33
CA ASP A 213 -2.03 4.97 -8.05
C ASP A 213 -2.78 5.68 -6.91
N LEU A 214 -2.63 7.01 -6.84
CA LEU A 214 -3.26 7.85 -5.83
C LEU A 214 -4.79 7.86 -5.97
N LEU A 215 -5.33 7.87 -7.19
CA LEU A 215 -6.77 7.76 -7.43
C LEU A 215 -7.29 6.39 -6.98
N GLY A 216 -6.59 5.29 -7.29
CA GLY A 216 -6.93 3.96 -6.81
C GLY A 216 -7.03 3.90 -5.28
N PHE A 217 -6.01 4.38 -4.58
CA PHE A 217 -6.00 4.50 -3.11
C PHE A 217 -7.14 5.37 -2.59
N SER A 218 -7.33 6.55 -3.19
CA SER A 218 -8.33 7.53 -2.75
C SER A 218 -9.76 7.02 -2.89
N LEU A 219 -10.06 6.29 -3.97
CA LEU A 219 -11.36 5.65 -4.16
C LEU A 219 -11.58 4.54 -3.12
N ALA A 220 -10.58 3.70 -2.87
CA ALA A 220 -10.65 2.67 -1.85
C ALA A 220 -10.89 3.27 -0.45
N LEU A 221 -10.23 4.37 -0.13
CA LEU A 221 -10.43 5.11 1.11
C LEU A 221 -11.86 5.67 1.23
N ALA A 222 -12.37 6.27 0.15
CA ALA A 222 -13.69 6.89 0.13
C ALA A 222 -14.85 5.89 0.28
N VAL A 223 -14.69 4.65 -0.20
CA VAL A 223 -15.70 3.58 -0.03
C VAL A 223 -15.59 2.86 1.32
N GLY A 224 -14.76 3.36 2.24
CA GLY A 224 -14.67 2.86 3.61
C GLY A 224 -13.78 1.63 3.77
N ALA A 225 -12.83 1.39 2.86
CA ALA A 225 -11.79 0.39 3.12
C ALA A 225 -10.98 0.78 4.37
N ASP A 226 -10.41 -0.23 5.04
CA ASP A 226 -9.63 0.01 6.26
C ASP A 226 -8.50 1.02 6.02
N ARG A 227 -8.36 1.93 6.98
CA ARG A 227 -7.52 3.12 6.96
C ARG A 227 -6.57 3.18 8.15
N GLY A 228 -6.30 2.03 8.77
CA GLY A 228 -5.33 1.88 9.85
C GLY A 228 -5.68 2.70 11.10
N GLY A 229 -6.98 2.84 11.40
CA GLY A 229 -7.46 3.60 12.56
C GLY A 229 -7.37 5.13 12.45
N ARG A 230 -6.96 5.70 11.30
CA ARG A 230 -7.07 7.14 11.06
C ARG A 230 -8.54 7.52 10.90
N GLU A 231 -8.91 8.73 11.32
CA GLU A 231 -10.25 9.29 11.10
C GLU A 231 -10.14 10.49 10.16
N PRO A 232 -11.22 10.80 9.40
CA PRO A 232 -11.23 12.05 8.66
C PRO A 232 -11.29 13.23 9.62
N ASP A 233 -11.11 14.44 9.10
CA ASP A 233 -11.32 15.66 9.87
C ASP A 233 -12.81 15.84 10.28
N GLU A 234 -13.09 16.94 10.98
CA GLU A 234 -14.44 17.28 11.43
C GLU A 234 -15.47 17.46 10.29
N ASN A 235 -15.00 17.67 9.06
CA ASN A 235 -15.82 17.78 7.85
C ASN A 235 -15.94 16.46 7.08
N GLY A 236 -15.36 15.37 7.59
CA GLY A 236 -15.35 14.08 6.91
C GLY A 236 -14.32 13.99 5.77
N ILE A 237 -13.29 14.84 5.79
CA ILE A 237 -12.26 14.93 4.75
C ILE A 237 -10.97 14.23 5.18
N PHE A 238 -10.40 13.47 4.24
CA PHE A 238 -9.04 12.97 4.29
C PHE A 238 -8.13 13.79 3.37
N TYR A 239 -6.94 14.12 3.89
CA TYR A 239 -5.85 14.71 3.12
C TYR A 239 -4.84 13.61 2.84
N VAL A 240 -4.64 13.28 1.57
CA VAL A 240 -3.76 12.19 1.15
C VAL A 240 -2.49 12.78 0.57
N GLY A 241 -1.34 12.33 1.07
CA GLY A 241 -0.04 12.78 0.63
C GLY A 241 0.42 12.18 -0.70
N THR A 242 1.50 12.72 -1.26
CA THR A 242 2.17 12.18 -2.45
C THR A 242 3.14 11.04 -2.15
N ASP A 243 3.57 10.92 -0.88
CA ASP A 243 4.49 9.88 -0.44
C ASP A 243 3.76 8.53 -0.32
N ALA A 244 4.17 7.56 -1.13
CA ALA A 244 3.61 6.22 -1.16
C ALA A 244 4.60 5.20 -0.61
N GLY A 245 4.11 4.34 0.30
CA GLY A 245 4.83 3.20 0.85
C GLY A 245 4.39 1.86 0.25
N PRO A 246 5.11 0.78 0.59
CA PRO A 246 4.71 -0.58 0.24
C PRO A 246 3.35 -0.93 0.83
N VAL A 247 2.58 -1.77 0.15
CA VAL A 247 1.33 -2.31 0.70
C VAL A 247 1.63 -3.33 1.81
N ASP A 248 1.39 -2.95 3.06
CA ASP A 248 1.71 -3.78 4.23
C ASP A 248 0.61 -4.80 4.60
N GLY A 249 -0.58 -4.74 3.99
CA GLY A 249 -1.67 -5.69 4.28
C GLY A 249 -3.01 -5.33 3.68
N PRO A 250 -4.10 -6.02 4.07
CA PRO A 250 -5.46 -5.67 3.67
C PRO A 250 -5.84 -4.26 4.14
N GLY A 251 -6.47 -3.48 3.27
CA GLY A 251 -6.88 -2.10 3.54
C GLY A 251 -7.01 -1.28 2.26
N ALA A 252 -7.14 0.04 2.40
CA ALA A 252 -7.29 0.96 1.27
C ALA A 252 -6.12 0.87 0.28
N ALA A 253 -4.88 0.75 0.77
CA ALA A 253 -3.69 0.60 -0.05
C ALA A 253 -3.74 -0.63 -0.96
N LEU A 254 -4.06 -1.80 -0.39
CA LEU A 254 -4.17 -3.03 -1.16
C LEU A 254 -5.34 -2.96 -2.15
N LEU A 255 -6.51 -2.51 -1.70
CA LEU A 255 -7.69 -2.44 -2.57
C LEU A 255 -7.43 -1.50 -3.76
N GLY A 256 -6.84 -0.32 -3.51
CA GLY A 256 -6.48 0.63 -4.55
C GLY A 256 -5.49 0.07 -5.55
N ALA A 257 -4.41 -0.59 -5.08
CA ALA A 257 -3.44 -1.25 -5.94
C ALA A 257 -4.11 -2.33 -6.82
N LEU A 258 -4.94 -3.19 -6.22
CA LEU A 258 -5.63 -4.26 -6.93
C LEU A 258 -6.66 -3.74 -7.96
N MET A 259 -7.33 -2.62 -7.68
CA MET A 259 -8.21 -1.95 -8.64
C MET A 259 -7.43 -1.46 -9.88
N VAL A 260 -6.31 -0.75 -9.65
CA VAL A 260 -5.43 -0.25 -10.72
C VAL A 260 -4.87 -1.41 -11.55
N GLN A 261 -4.43 -2.50 -10.89
CA GLN A 261 -3.97 -3.71 -11.55
C GLN A 261 -5.05 -4.36 -12.40
N ARG A 262 -6.26 -4.50 -11.87
CA ARG A 262 -7.36 -5.15 -12.58
C ARG A 262 -7.76 -4.39 -13.85
N LEU A 263 -7.58 -3.07 -13.86
CA LEU A 263 -7.80 -2.20 -15.01
C LEU A 263 -6.64 -2.15 -16.01
N GLY A 264 -5.54 -2.85 -15.72
CA GLY A 264 -4.47 -3.08 -16.68
C GLY A 264 -3.24 -2.20 -16.51
N ARG A 265 -2.99 -1.67 -15.32
CA ARG A 265 -1.72 -1.01 -15.01
C ARG A 265 -1.10 -1.64 -13.78
N ARG A 266 0.19 -1.98 -13.83
CA ARG A 266 0.88 -2.46 -12.64
C ARG A 266 1.07 -1.28 -11.67
N PRO A 267 0.48 -1.32 -10.47
CA PRO A 267 0.54 -0.20 -9.55
C PRO A 267 1.94 -0.03 -8.96
N GLY A 268 2.23 1.19 -8.51
CA GLY A 268 3.41 1.57 -7.74
C GLY A 268 3.43 0.96 -6.33
N ASP A 269 4.18 1.63 -5.47
CA ASP A 269 3.87 1.64 -4.05
C ASP A 269 2.59 2.49 -3.87
N CYS A 270 1.67 2.03 -3.02
CA CYS A 270 0.30 2.57 -2.93
C CYS A 270 -0.19 2.80 -1.49
N ASP A 271 0.65 2.59 -0.49
CA ASP A 271 0.31 2.95 0.89
C ASP A 271 0.58 4.43 1.13
N PHE A 272 -0.33 5.27 0.64
CA PHE A 272 -0.18 6.72 0.72
C PHE A 272 -0.42 7.22 2.15
N ARG A 273 0.45 8.13 2.60
CA ARG A 273 0.32 8.73 3.92
C ARG A 273 -0.92 9.62 4.02
N LEU A 274 -1.75 9.41 5.04
CA LEU A 274 -2.80 10.36 5.42
C LEU A 274 -2.17 11.51 6.22
N LEU A 275 -2.32 12.72 5.70
CA LEU A 275 -1.82 13.96 6.31
C LEU A 275 -2.78 14.43 7.40
N ASP A 276 -2.26 15.26 8.30
CA ASP A 276 -3.12 16.02 9.21
C ASP A 276 -3.79 17.15 8.43
N PRO A 277 -4.99 17.60 8.86
CA PRO A 277 -5.65 18.73 8.23
C PRO A 277 -4.74 19.95 8.26
N PRO A 278 -4.69 20.76 7.19
CA PRO A 278 -4.02 22.04 7.27
C PRO A 278 -4.64 22.83 8.42
N GLU A 279 -3.82 23.29 9.37
CA GLU A 279 -4.28 24.17 10.45
C GLU A 279 -5.07 25.32 9.80
N GLU A 280 -6.26 25.64 10.31
CA GLU A 280 -7.06 26.79 9.86
C GLU A 280 -6.20 28.07 9.99
N ALA A 281 -5.42 28.38 8.96
CA ALA A 281 -4.65 29.60 8.87
C ALA A 281 -5.65 30.74 8.65
N GLY A 282 -6.26 31.24 9.73
CA GLY A 282 -7.10 32.44 9.65
C GLY A 282 -8.18 32.69 10.69
N ARG A 283 -8.42 31.84 11.70
CA ARG A 283 -9.31 32.26 12.81
C ARG A 283 -8.56 33.15 13.81
N GLY A 284 -8.29 34.39 13.41
CA GLY A 284 -7.77 35.38 14.33
C GLY A 284 -7.22 36.66 13.70
N GLN A 285 -7.95 37.35 12.81
CA GLN A 285 -7.78 38.80 12.61
C GLN A 285 -8.86 39.49 11.75
N GLU A 286 -10.15 39.28 12.04
CA GLU A 286 -11.17 40.29 11.70
C GLU A 286 -12.13 40.48 12.89
N SER A 287 -11.58 41.04 13.96
CA SER A 287 -12.37 41.75 14.97
C SER A 287 -11.50 42.81 15.64
N ALA A 288 -11.14 43.85 14.87
CA ALA A 288 -10.78 45.17 15.37
C ALA A 288 -10.52 46.14 14.21
N ALA A 289 -11.59 46.79 13.71
CA ALA A 289 -11.62 48.21 13.34
C ALA A 289 -13.06 48.60 13.02
#